data_AF-Q46J08-F1
#
_entry.id   AF-Q46J08-F1
#
_cell.length_a   1.000
_cell.length_b   1.000
_cell.length_c   1.000
_cell.angle_alpha   90.00
_cell.angle_beta   90.00
_cell.angle_gamma   90.00
#
_symmetry.space_group_name_H-M   'P 1'
#
loop_
_entity.id
_entity.type
_entity.pdbx_description
1 polymer ?
#
loop_
_entity_poly.entity_id
_entity_poly.type
_entity_poly.pdbx_seq_one_letter_code
_entity_poly.pdbx_strand_id
1 'polypeptide(L)'
;MTTKNSTNQKDIEAPSHCGSKPKKIAFGIAPLGFISIGIVPMGIVSIGIVPMGVVSIGAVAMGVINASIVGMGIFSAGITTMGLKVWSPENNAIQESINRSNSSSSKNIYAYPTKAQAESEAKKIGCNGVHKMGKLWMPCAIHINPN
;
A
#
# COMPACT_ATOMS: atom_id res chain seq x y z
N MET A 1 36.92 12.37 -29.82
CA MET A 1 36.81 12.23 -28.36
C MET A 1 36.38 13.56 -27.79
N THR A 2 35.09 13.74 -27.49
CA THR A 2 34.59 14.97 -26.85
C THR A 2 33.75 14.60 -25.64
N THR A 3 34.43 14.62 -24.50
CA THR A 3 33.88 14.71 -23.17
C THR A 3 32.99 15.95 -23.06
N LYS A 4 31.71 15.78 -22.72
CA LYS A 4 30.88 16.84 -22.15
C LYS A 4 30.19 16.31 -20.91
N ASN A 5 30.82 16.62 -19.78
CA ASN A 5 30.30 16.53 -18.43
C ASN A 5 29.81 17.94 -18.05
N SER A 6 28.52 18.17 -17.87
CA SER A 6 28.00 19.29 -17.09
C SER A 6 26.50 19.20 -16.91
N THR A 7 26.13 18.86 -15.69
CA THR A 7 24.97 19.31 -14.94
C THR A 7 24.45 20.71 -15.36
N ASN A 8 23.25 20.79 -15.92
CA ASN A 8 22.37 21.92 -15.66
C ASN A 8 20.90 21.54 -15.71
N GLN A 9 20.25 21.98 -14.64
CA GLN A 9 18.88 21.79 -14.21
C GLN A 9 18.00 22.89 -14.81
N LYS A 10 16.70 22.62 -14.92
CA LYS A 10 15.59 23.52 -15.33
C LYS A 10 15.28 23.52 -16.83
N ASP A 11 14.31 22.68 -17.21
CA ASP A 11 13.29 23.11 -18.18
C ASP A 11 11.94 22.99 -17.47
N ILE A 12 11.40 24.16 -17.16
CA ILE A 12 10.02 24.43 -16.76
C ILE A 12 9.10 23.98 -17.90
N GLU A 13 7.97 23.39 -17.53
CA GLU A 13 6.75 23.17 -18.34
C GLU A 13 6.90 23.13 -19.87
N ALA A 14 6.88 21.93 -20.45
CA ALA A 14 6.45 21.78 -21.84
C ALA A 14 5.25 20.81 -21.89
N PRO A 15 4.13 21.19 -22.53
CA PRO A 15 3.05 20.25 -22.78
C PRO A 15 3.63 19.13 -23.63
N SER A 16 3.64 17.92 -23.07
CA SER A 16 4.23 16.77 -23.72
C SER A 16 3.39 16.41 -24.94
N HIS A 17 3.81 16.90 -26.10
CA HIS A 17 3.19 16.63 -27.37
C HIS A 17 3.36 15.13 -27.68
N CYS A 18 2.25 14.46 -27.99
CA CYS A 18 2.25 13.03 -28.32
C CYS A 18 3.11 12.80 -29.58
N GLY A 19 4.35 12.33 -29.43
CA GLY A 19 5.25 12.04 -30.56
C GLY A 19 6.71 12.50 -30.42
N SER A 20 7.09 13.28 -29.40
CA SER A 20 8.50 13.62 -29.17
C SER A 20 9.24 12.52 -28.41
N LYS A 21 10.42 12.16 -28.93
CA LYS A 21 11.37 11.19 -28.36
C LYS A 21 11.49 11.41 -26.84
N PRO A 22 11.28 10.41 -25.98
CA PRO A 22 11.33 10.61 -24.54
C PRO A 22 12.70 11.15 -24.13
N LYS A 23 12.73 12.31 -23.43
CA LYS A 23 13.97 12.85 -22.87
C LYS A 23 14.54 11.82 -21.87
N LYS A 24 15.86 11.61 -21.92
CA LYS A 24 16.54 10.62 -21.07
C LYS A 24 16.38 10.95 -19.58
N ILE A 25 16.42 12.24 -19.22
CA ILE A 25 16.24 12.73 -17.86
C ILE A 25 15.31 13.96 -17.87
N ALA A 26 14.34 14.01 -16.96
CA ALA A 26 13.41 15.13 -16.78
C ALA A 26 13.24 15.50 -15.29
N PHE A 27 13.13 16.80 -15.00
CA PHE A 27 12.90 17.34 -13.66
C PHE A 27 11.70 18.29 -13.68
N GLY A 28 10.82 18.26 -12.68
CA GLY A 28 9.69 19.19 -12.60
C GLY A 28 8.57 18.74 -11.69
N ILE A 29 7.41 19.38 -11.81
CA ILE A 29 6.19 19.01 -11.06
C ILE A 29 5.64 17.66 -11.57
N ALA A 30 5.53 17.53 -12.89
CA ALA A 30 5.08 16.32 -13.59
C ALA A 30 6.04 15.97 -14.76
N PRO A 31 7.28 15.55 -14.47
CA PRO A 31 8.25 15.23 -15.51
C PRO A 31 7.89 13.92 -16.23
N LEU A 32 8.02 13.93 -17.55
CA LEU A 32 7.80 12.80 -18.46
C LEU A 32 9.13 12.45 -19.15
N GLY A 33 9.65 11.25 -18.86
CA GLY A 33 10.97 10.83 -19.34
C GLY A 33 11.30 9.40 -18.95
N PHE A 34 12.48 8.93 -19.36
CA PHE A 34 12.98 7.62 -18.91
C PHE A 34 13.33 7.63 -17.42
N ILE A 35 14.05 8.68 -17.00
CA ILE A 35 14.36 9.00 -15.60
C ILE A 35 13.69 10.33 -15.26
N SER A 36 12.85 10.33 -14.23
CA SER A 36 12.00 11.46 -13.88
C SER A 36 12.09 11.76 -12.38
N ILE A 37 12.39 13.01 -12.02
CA ILE A 37 12.48 13.46 -10.62
C ILE A 37 11.52 14.63 -10.39
N GLY A 38 10.52 14.44 -9.54
CA GLY A 38 9.44 15.41 -9.40
C GLY A 38 8.40 15.08 -8.34
N ILE A 39 7.28 15.81 -8.33
CA ILE A 39 6.18 15.52 -7.41
C ILE A 39 5.42 14.28 -7.87
N VAL A 40 5.03 14.27 -9.15
CA VAL A 40 4.36 13.15 -9.83
C VAL A 40 5.14 12.76 -11.09
N PRO A 41 6.32 12.12 -10.93
CA PRO A 41 7.13 11.69 -12.08
C PRO A 41 6.50 10.49 -12.79
N MET A 42 6.46 10.56 -14.13
CA MET A 42 6.10 9.45 -15.01
C MET A 42 7.32 9.01 -15.81
N GLY A 43 7.64 7.72 -15.74
CA GLY A 43 8.81 7.16 -16.39
C GLY A 43 9.09 5.71 -16.03
N ILE A 44 10.24 5.20 -16.44
CA ILE A 44 10.67 3.84 -16.06
C ILE A 44 11.29 3.87 -14.66
N VAL A 45 12.10 4.90 -14.39
CA VAL A 45 12.66 5.18 -13.07
C VAL A 45 12.16 6.54 -12.59
N SER A 46 11.42 6.54 -11.49
CA SER A 46 10.69 7.69 -11.00
C SER A 46 11.00 7.95 -9.52
N ILE A 47 11.44 9.16 -9.19
CA ILE A 47 11.76 9.57 -7.81
C ILE A 47 10.90 10.78 -7.45
N GLY A 48 9.99 10.62 -6.50
CA GLY A 48 9.02 11.67 -6.18
C GLY A 48 8.11 11.37 -5.01
N ILE A 49 7.03 12.16 -4.86
CA ILE A 49 6.02 11.88 -3.83
C ILE A 49 5.13 10.73 -4.29
N VAL A 50 4.65 10.82 -5.54
CA VAL A 50 3.81 9.81 -6.18
C VAL A 50 4.43 9.36 -7.51
N PRO A 51 5.55 8.62 -7.49
CA PRO A 51 6.13 8.04 -8.69
C PRO A 51 5.25 6.95 -9.31
N MET A 52 5.06 7.05 -10.62
CA MET A 52 4.42 6.02 -11.44
C MET A 52 5.44 5.53 -12.48
N GLY A 53 5.85 4.26 -12.34
CA GLY A 53 6.90 3.69 -13.18
C GLY A 53 7.17 2.22 -12.91
N VAL A 54 8.24 1.67 -13.48
CA VAL A 54 8.66 0.29 -13.20
C VAL A 54 9.42 0.22 -11.88
N VAL A 55 10.30 1.21 -11.68
CA VAL A 55 11.07 1.41 -10.45
C VAL A 55 10.72 2.78 -9.88
N SER A 56 10.16 2.78 -8.67
CA SER A 56 9.56 3.98 -8.08
C SER A 56 10.04 4.18 -6.64
N ILE A 57 10.53 5.39 -6.31
CA ILE A 57 10.98 5.75 -4.96
C ILE A 57 10.20 6.97 -4.49
N GLY A 58 9.44 6.83 -3.41
CA GLY A 58 8.56 7.91 -2.96
C GLY A 58 7.71 7.63 -1.73
N ALA A 59 6.74 8.49 -1.43
CA ALA A 59 5.79 8.23 -0.35
C ALA A 59 4.76 7.17 -0.78
N VAL A 60 4.28 7.29 -2.02
CA VAL A 60 3.35 6.35 -2.66
C VAL A 60 3.93 5.89 -3.99
N ALA A 61 4.28 4.63 -4.12
CA ALA A 61 4.90 4.12 -5.34
C ALA A 61 4.08 3.00 -5.99
N MET A 62 3.88 3.14 -7.30
CA MET A 62 3.29 2.12 -8.17
C MET A 62 4.35 1.63 -9.16
N GLY A 63 4.48 0.32 -9.30
CA GLY A 63 5.49 -0.30 -10.15
C GLY A 63 5.81 -1.74 -9.83
N VAL A 64 6.86 -2.28 -10.46
CA VAL A 64 7.36 -3.64 -10.18
C VAL A 64 8.23 -3.63 -8.94
N ILE A 65 9.10 -2.61 -8.80
CA ILE A 65 10.02 -2.43 -7.69
C ILE A 65 9.75 -1.07 -7.07
N ASN A 66 9.28 -1.05 -5.82
CA ASN A 66 8.91 0.17 -5.12
C ASN A 66 9.69 0.31 -3.81
N ALA A 67 10.15 1.53 -3.51
CA ALA A 67 10.66 1.89 -2.19
C ALA A 67 9.83 3.06 -1.65
N SER A 68 8.86 2.77 -0.78
CA SER A 68 7.86 3.74 -0.36
C SER A 68 7.12 3.37 0.91
N ILE A 69 6.48 4.34 1.57
CA ILE A 69 5.60 4.08 2.71
C ILE A 69 4.41 3.20 2.27
N VAL A 70 3.76 3.60 1.17
CA VAL A 70 2.63 2.89 0.57
C VAL A 70 3.02 2.42 -0.83
N GLY A 71 3.29 1.12 -0.98
CA GLY A 71 3.75 0.53 -2.24
C GLY A 71 2.77 -0.51 -2.77
N MET A 72 2.46 -0.46 -4.06
CA MET A 72 1.72 -1.53 -4.73
C MET A 72 2.52 -2.01 -5.94
N GLY A 73 2.99 -3.26 -5.87
CA GLY A 73 3.96 -3.81 -6.81
C GLY A 73 4.45 -5.19 -6.44
N ILE A 74 5.21 -5.84 -7.32
CA ILE A 74 5.71 -7.22 -7.08
C ILE A 74 6.70 -7.24 -5.91
N PHE A 75 7.69 -6.34 -5.95
CA PHE A 75 8.70 -6.15 -4.93
C PHE A 75 8.51 -4.77 -4.33
N SER A 76 8.16 -4.72 -3.05
CA SER A 76 7.94 -3.44 -2.38
C SER A 76 8.70 -3.39 -1.06
N ALA A 77 9.49 -2.33 -0.89
CA ALA A 77 10.19 -2.02 0.34
C ALA A 77 9.48 -0.86 1.03
N GLY A 78 8.82 -1.12 2.15
CA GLY A 78 7.87 -0.16 2.73
C GLY A 78 7.17 -0.61 3.99
N ILE A 79 6.40 0.30 4.59
CA ILE A 79 5.66 0.03 5.83
C ILE A 79 4.34 -0.66 5.50
N THR A 80 3.64 -0.20 4.47
CA THR A 80 2.35 -0.72 4.04
C THR A 80 2.43 -1.04 2.56
N THR A 81 2.68 -2.30 2.22
CA THR A 81 2.83 -2.69 0.83
C THR A 81 1.99 -3.92 0.50
N MET A 82 1.30 -3.85 -0.63
CA MET A 82 0.55 -4.97 -1.19
C MET A 82 1.33 -5.52 -2.37
N GLY A 83 2.22 -6.48 -2.09
CA GLY A 83 3.12 -7.08 -3.08
C GLY A 83 3.46 -8.53 -2.78
N LEU A 84 3.94 -9.24 -3.80
CA LEU A 84 4.32 -10.66 -3.70
C LEU A 84 5.52 -10.86 -2.76
N LYS A 85 6.43 -9.88 -2.70
CA LYS A 85 7.59 -9.91 -1.81
C LYS A 85 7.80 -8.52 -1.19
N VAL A 86 7.64 -8.46 0.14
CA VAL A 86 7.73 -7.23 0.91
C VAL A 86 9.01 -7.22 1.74
N TRP A 87 9.79 -6.14 1.66
CA TRP A 87 10.98 -5.92 2.49
C TRP A 87 10.75 -4.70 3.38
N SER A 88 10.24 -4.91 4.60
CA SER A 88 10.08 -3.82 5.57
C SER A 88 11.33 -3.70 6.42
N PRO A 89 11.97 -2.52 6.52
CA PRO A 89 12.91 -2.27 7.60
C PRO A 89 12.11 -2.29 8.92
N GLU A 90 12.51 -3.13 9.87
CA GLU A 90 11.94 -3.16 11.21
C GLU A 90 12.34 -1.88 11.97
N ASN A 91 11.58 -0.80 11.80
CA ASN A 91 11.54 0.29 12.75
C ASN A 91 10.17 0.33 13.42
N ASN A 92 10.16 -0.24 14.62
CA ASN A 92 9.07 -0.37 15.59
C ASN A 92 8.54 0.98 16.10
N ALA A 93 8.20 1.92 15.22
CA ALA A 93 7.73 3.24 15.63
C ALA A 93 6.29 3.52 15.20
N ILE A 94 5.79 2.94 14.10
CA ILE A 94 4.43 3.20 13.59
C ILE A 94 3.84 1.95 12.93
N GLN A 95 3.65 0.86 13.69
CA GLN A 95 2.90 -0.32 13.23
C GLN A 95 2.03 -0.90 14.36
N GLU A 96 1.67 -0.08 15.35
CA GLU A 96 0.69 -0.46 16.40
C GLU A 96 -0.73 0.06 16.11
N SER A 97 -0.91 0.99 15.16
CA SER A 97 -2.21 1.66 14.94
C SER A 97 -2.96 1.30 13.66
N ILE A 98 -2.32 0.72 12.62
CA ILE A 98 -2.97 0.51 11.30
C ILE A 98 -3.11 -0.97 10.91
N ASN A 99 -2.41 -1.89 11.59
CA ASN A 99 -2.57 -3.34 11.36
C ASN A 99 -3.87 -3.92 11.96
N ARG A 100 -4.77 -3.10 12.52
CA ARG A 100 -6.12 -3.52 12.91
C ARG A 100 -7.17 -3.40 11.80
N SER A 101 -6.89 -2.74 10.66
CA SER A 101 -7.97 -2.27 9.78
C SER A 101 -8.10 -2.97 8.43
N ASN A 102 -7.07 -3.65 7.91
CA ASN A 102 -7.09 -4.16 6.52
C ASN A 102 -6.68 -5.63 6.33
N SER A 103 -6.82 -6.45 7.38
CA SER A 103 -7.02 -7.89 7.18
C SER A 103 -8.51 -8.15 6.96
N SER A 104 -9.02 -7.76 5.79
CA SER A 104 -10.29 -8.28 5.26
C SER A 104 -10.07 -9.70 4.73
N SER A 105 -9.60 -10.59 5.61
CA SER A 105 -9.80 -12.02 5.47
C SER A 105 -10.48 -12.44 6.75
N SER A 106 -11.81 -12.21 6.77
CA SER A 106 -12.80 -12.89 7.59
C SER A 106 -12.27 -13.47 8.91
N LYS A 107 -11.55 -12.67 9.71
CA LYS A 107 -11.23 -13.06 11.06
C LYS A 107 -12.57 -12.95 11.75
N ASN A 108 -13.21 -14.08 11.99
CA ASN A 108 -14.39 -14.16 12.83
C ASN A 108 -14.05 -13.45 14.15
N ILE A 109 -14.33 -12.14 14.24
CA ILE A 109 -14.02 -11.29 15.40
C ILE A 109 -14.72 -11.84 16.65
N TYR A 110 -15.76 -12.64 16.42
CA TYR A 110 -16.62 -13.24 17.40
C TYR A 110 -16.50 -14.78 17.46
N ALA A 111 -15.37 -15.37 17.07
CA ALA A 111 -15.13 -16.81 17.30
C ALA A 111 -14.25 -17.03 18.54
N TYR A 112 -14.81 -17.70 19.54
CA TYR A 112 -14.15 -18.00 20.80
C TYR A 112 -13.83 -19.49 20.94
N PRO A 113 -12.73 -19.86 21.62
CA PRO A 113 -12.35 -21.25 21.83
C PRO A 113 -13.26 -21.95 22.86
N THR A 114 -13.91 -21.20 23.76
CA THR A 114 -14.74 -21.77 24.83
C THR A 114 -16.15 -21.20 24.83
N LYS A 115 -17.11 -22.01 25.28
CA LYS A 115 -18.53 -21.64 25.39
C LYS A 115 -18.73 -20.48 26.38
N ALA A 116 -18.10 -20.56 27.55
CA ALA A 116 -18.23 -19.57 28.60
C ALA A 116 -17.74 -18.18 28.16
N GLN A 117 -16.64 -18.14 27.40
CA GLN A 117 -16.11 -16.90 26.84
C GLN A 117 -17.09 -16.29 25.82
N ALA A 118 -17.61 -17.08 24.88
CA ALA A 118 -18.60 -16.62 23.91
C ALA A 118 -19.87 -16.07 24.58
N GLU A 119 -20.31 -16.67 25.69
CA GLU A 119 -21.52 -16.26 26.39
C GLU A 119 -21.34 -14.94 27.17
N SER A 120 -20.16 -14.77 27.77
CA SER A 120 -19.81 -13.50 28.42
C SER A 120 -19.77 -12.33 27.44
N GLU A 121 -19.28 -12.57 26.22
CA GLU A 121 -19.20 -11.57 25.16
C GLU A 121 -20.58 -11.34 24.51
N ALA A 122 -21.40 -12.39 24.36
CA ALA A 122 -22.79 -12.29 23.92
C ALA A 122 -23.59 -11.32 24.81
N LYS A 123 -23.39 -11.37 26.13
CA LYS A 123 -24.05 -10.47 27.08
C LYS A 123 -23.64 -9.00 26.88
N LYS A 124 -22.39 -8.73 26.50
CA LYS A 124 -21.91 -7.36 26.24
C LYS A 124 -22.53 -6.77 24.98
N ILE A 125 -22.78 -7.60 23.98
CA ILE A 125 -23.42 -7.18 22.72
C ILE A 125 -24.95 -7.26 22.75
N GLY A 126 -25.55 -7.57 23.91
CA GLY A 126 -27.00 -7.64 24.08
C GLY A 126 -27.67 -8.85 23.43
N CYS A 127 -26.90 -9.90 23.13
CA CYS A 127 -27.40 -11.15 22.58
C CYS A 127 -27.54 -12.24 23.65
N ASN A 128 -28.54 -13.10 23.48
CA ASN A 128 -28.69 -14.30 24.30
C ASN A 128 -28.18 -15.55 23.57
N GLY A 129 -27.44 -16.37 24.31
CA GLY A 129 -26.97 -17.67 23.86
C GLY A 129 -25.75 -17.63 22.95
N VAL A 130 -25.26 -18.82 22.62
CA VAL A 130 -24.08 -19.07 21.79
C VAL A 130 -24.33 -20.34 20.97
N HIS A 131 -23.77 -20.42 19.77
CA HIS A 131 -23.78 -21.65 18.97
C HIS A 131 -22.38 -22.13 18.64
N LYS A 132 -22.25 -23.42 18.30
CA LYS A 132 -20.98 -24.06 17.98
C LYS A 132 -20.81 -24.15 16.46
N MET A 133 -19.73 -23.56 15.96
CA MET A 133 -19.30 -23.64 14.57
C MET A 133 -17.97 -24.39 14.49
N GLY A 134 -18.04 -25.69 14.24
CA GLY A 134 -16.85 -26.57 14.20
C GLY A 134 -16.15 -26.68 15.55
N LYS A 135 -14.93 -26.16 15.66
CA LYS A 135 -14.13 -26.12 16.91
C LYS A 135 -14.31 -24.84 17.72
N LEU A 136 -15.10 -23.88 17.21
CA LEU A 136 -15.22 -22.52 17.74
C LEU A 136 -16.66 -22.24 18.17
N TRP A 137 -16.82 -21.24 19.05
CA TRP A 137 -18.09 -20.76 19.57
C TRP A 137 -18.35 -19.34 19.08
N MET A 138 -19.57 -19.07 18.62
CA MET A 138 -19.99 -17.72 18.26
C MET A 138 -21.04 -17.20 19.25
N PRO A 139 -21.02 -15.90 19.57
CA PRO A 139 -22.03 -15.24 20.37
C PRO A 139 -23.31 -15.04 19.56
N CYS A 140 -24.44 -14.93 20.27
CA CYS A 140 -25.80 -14.92 19.71
C CYS A 140 -26.20 -16.29 19.15
N ALA A 141 -27.32 -16.84 19.64
CA ALA A 141 -27.86 -18.11 19.12
C ALA A 141 -28.44 -17.97 17.69
N ILE A 142 -28.88 -16.77 17.32
CA ILE A 142 -29.56 -16.45 16.05
C ILE A 142 -28.74 -15.46 15.23
N HIS A 143 -28.57 -15.76 13.94
CA HIS A 143 -28.21 -14.73 12.97
C HIS A 143 -29.51 -14.03 12.55
N ILE A 144 -29.62 -12.72 12.75
CA ILE A 144 -30.66 -11.93 12.07
C ILE A 144 -30.35 -12.04 10.58
N ASN A 145 -31.22 -12.70 9.81
CA ASN A 145 -31.16 -12.62 8.35
C ASN A 145 -31.81 -11.28 7.97
N PRO A 146 -31.08 -10.31 7.40
CA PRO A 146 -31.73 -9.16 6.82
C PRO A 146 -32.49 -9.66 5.58
N ASN A 147 -33.83 -9.68 5.68
CA ASN A 147 -34.70 -9.87 4.51
C ASN A 147 -34.60 -8.66 3.58
#